data_AF-A0A674EXM9-F1
#
_entry.id   AF-A0A674EXM9-F1
#
_cell.length_a   1.000
_cell.length_b   1.000
_cell.length_c   1.000
_cell.angle_alpha   90.00
_cell.angle_beta   90.00
_cell.angle_gamma   90.00
#
_symmetry.space_group_name_H-M   'P 1'
#
loop_
_entity.id
_entity.type
_entity.pdbx_description
1 polymer ?
#
loop_
_entity_poly.entity_id
_entity_poly.type
_entity_poly.pdbx_seq_one_letter_code
_entity_poly.pdbx_strand_id
1 'polypeptide(L)'
;MTQATTRRVLLCFCSLTAVLSYAVAQEEEVGNNSCSSTTLMFKHLSTQLADVAQCAENMTSQLSVDQTAVVINSLRTLTVILQKHQTTVFQEVKPKQCPAAVAQSEGGLVCVTINKRRYCKPMCNEGFDFAFLRKSRLYEECSAGTRFQWTTQYIGGNRLAVCNKSSSSIAGATTAYFPKNQDCLTTKSNSDLEAKIIKEFYNELKNIEGQKENACLVCG
;
A
#
# COMPACT_ATOMS: atom_id res chain seq x y z
N MET A 1 -26.68 0.30 -71.50
CA MET A 1 -25.48 -0.58 -71.42
C MET A 1 -24.33 0.23 -71.99
N THR A 2 -23.19 0.51 -71.37
CA THR A 2 -22.49 0.02 -70.17
C THR A 2 -21.30 0.97 -70.02
N GLN A 3 -21.23 1.83 -69.00
CA GLN A 3 -19.99 2.52 -68.59
C GLN A 3 -20.23 3.26 -67.26
N ALA A 4 -20.31 2.50 -66.18
CA ALA A 4 -20.35 3.05 -64.83
C ALA A 4 -19.73 2.05 -63.83
N THR A 5 -18.50 1.60 -64.08
CA THR A 5 -17.87 0.60 -63.20
C THR A 5 -16.35 0.67 -63.09
N THR A 6 -15.73 1.82 -63.36
CA THR A 6 -14.25 1.96 -63.27
C THR A 6 -13.78 3.31 -62.72
N ARG A 7 -14.53 3.92 -61.79
CA ARG A 7 -14.09 5.17 -61.13
C ARG A 7 -14.33 5.25 -59.62
N ARG A 8 -14.56 4.10 -58.97
CA ARG A 8 -14.68 4.00 -57.49
C ARG A 8 -13.65 3.09 -56.81
N VAL A 9 -12.72 2.50 -57.55
CA VAL A 9 -11.70 1.61 -56.98
C VAL A 9 -10.34 2.32 -56.75
N LEU A 10 -10.16 3.55 -57.24
CA LEU A 10 -8.88 4.25 -57.17
C LEU A 10 -8.76 5.35 -56.09
N LEU A 11 -9.69 5.41 -55.14
CA LEU A 11 -9.66 6.39 -54.03
C LEU A 11 -9.67 5.75 -52.63
N CYS A 12 -9.53 4.42 -52.55
CA CYS A 12 -9.49 3.67 -51.27
C CYS A 12 -8.11 3.07 -50.97
N PHE A 13 -7.03 3.59 -51.55
CA PHE A 13 -5.66 3.08 -51.32
C PHE A 13 -4.65 4.13 -50.84
N CYS A 14 -5.09 5.34 -50.46
CA CYS A 14 -4.19 6.35 -49.86
C CYS A 14 -4.27 6.45 -48.34
N SER A 15 -5.07 5.62 -47.67
CA SER A 15 -5.24 5.67 -46.20
C SER A 15 -4.50 4.58 -45.42
N LEU A 16 -3.77 3.69 -46.11
CA LEU A 16 -3.12 2.52 -45.50
C LEU A 16 -1.58 2.58 -45.47
N THR A 17 -0.97 3.61 -46.06
CA THR A 17 0.50 3.79 -46.02
C THR A 17 0.97 4.72 -44.89
N ALA A 18 0.07 5.40 -44.18
CA ALA A 18 0.43 6.23 -43.03
C ALA A 18 0.55 5.45 -41.71
N VAL A 19 0.11 4.17 -41.66
CA VAL A 19 0.12 3.35 -40.43
C VAL A 19 1.30 2.36 -40.40
N LEU A 20 2.03 2.19 -41.51
CA LEU A 20 3.13 1.21 -41.62
C LEU A 20 4.54 1.82 -41.64
N SER A 21 4.69 3.15 -41.52
CA SER A 21 6.02 3.80 -41.46
C SER A 21 6.57 4.00 -40.05
N TYR A 22 5.91 3.48 -39.00
CA TYR A 22 6.43 3.55 -37.62
C TYR A 22 7.23 2.31 -37.16
N ALA A 23 7.46 1.33 -38.05
CA ALA A 23 8.08 0.06 -37.68
C ALA A 23 9.51 -0.17 -38.23
N VAL A 24 10.18 0.85 -38.78
CA VAL A 24 11.58 0.69 -39.25
C VAL A 24 12.42 1.90 -38.86
N ALA A 25 12.77 1.96 -37.58
CA ALA A 25 13.96 2.67 -37.07
C ALA A 25 14.18 2.31 -35.59
N GLN A 26 14.57 1.07 -35.30
CA GLN A 26 15.24 0.73 -34.05
C GLN A 26 16.34 -0.28 -34.35
N GLU A 27 17.46 0.22 -34.83
CA GLU A 27 18.76 -0.34 -34.45
C GLU A 27 19.48 0.70 -33.60
N GLU A 28 19.69 0.28 -32.35
CA GLU A 28 20.77 0.63 -31.44
C GLU A 28 21.14 2.10 -31.24
N GLU A 29 20.59 2.72 -30.19
CA GLU A 29 21.39 3.54 -29.27
C GLU A 29 20.85 3.45 -27.82
N VAL A 30 21.69 2.89 -26.96
CA VAL A 30 22.01 3.35 -25.60
C VAL A 30 20.83 3.68 -24.65
N GLY A 31 20.51 2.72 -23.78
CA GLY A 31 20.24 2.97 -22.35
C GLY A 31 19.35 4.15 -21.98
N ASN A 32 18.13 4.23 -22.52
CA ASN A 32 17.17 5.24 -22.10
C ASN A 32 16.29 4.64 -20.98
N ASN A 33 16.69 4.85 -19.73
CA ASN A 33 15.91 4.41 -18.57
C ASN A 33 14.59 5.20 -18.55
N SER A 34 13.50 4.60 -19.03
CA SER A 34 12.19 5.25 -19.21
C SER A 34 11.55 5.81 -17.92
N CYS A 35 12.15 5.54 -16.75
CA CYS A 35 11.69 5.99 -15.44
C CYS A 35 11.94 7.48 -15.12
N SER A 36 12.30 8.32 -16.09
CA SER A 36 12.81 9.69 -15.84
C SER A 36 11.78 10.69 -15.30
N SER A 37 10.48 10.38 -15.33
CA SER A 37 9.42 11.20 -14.72
C SER A 37 8.52 10.39 -13.79
N THR A 38 9.01 10.12 -12.58
CA THR A 38 8.37 9.24 -11.59
C THR A 38 6.96 9.70 -11.19
N THR A 39 6.74 11.02 -11.05
CA THR A 39 5.43 11.57 -10.65
C THR A 39 4.35 11.38 -11.72
N LEU A 40 4.71 11.61 -12.99
CA LEU A 40 3.78 11.48 -14.12
C LEU A 40 3.47 10.00 -14.34
N MET A 41 4.48 9.13 -14.24
CA MET A 41 4.30 7.68 -14.29
C MET A 41 3.41 7.16 -13.16
N PHE A 42 3.60 7.63 -11.93
CA PHE A 42 2.75 7.22 -10.80
C PHE A 42 1.29 7.61 -11.02
N LYS A 43 1.02 8.85 -11.45
CA LYS A 43 -0.35 9.30 -11.72
C LYS A 43 -1.01 8.51 -12.85
N HIS A 44 -0.26 8.22 -13.91
CA HIS A 44 -0.78 7.43 -15.02
C HIS A 44 -1.09 6.00 -14.59
N LEU A 45 -0.16 5.35 -13.90
CA LEU A 45 -0.32 4.00 -13.36
C LEU A 45 -1.49 3.92 -12.38
N SER A 46 -1.62 4.86 -11.44
CA SER A 46 -2.70 4.87 -10.46
C SER A 46 -4.07 5.03 -11.13
N THR A 47 -4.16 5.85 -12.16
CA THR A 47 -5.40 6.05 -12.92
C THR A 47 -5.75 4.79 -13.71
N GLN A 48 -4.80 4.21 -14.45
CA GLN A 48 -5.02 2.98 -15.21
C GLN A 48 -5.42 1.82 -14.30
N LEU A 49 -4.81 1.68 -13.13
CA LEU A 49 -5.19 0.65 -12.16
C LEU A 49 -6.62 0.86 -11.62
N ALA A 50 -7.02 2.11 -11.37
CA ALA A 50 -8.38 2.41 -10.94
C ALA A 50 -9.41 2.08 -12.04
N ASP A 51 -9.12 2.46 -13.29
CA ASP A 51 -9.98 2.15 -14.44
C ASP A 51 -10.11 0.64 -14.66
N VAL A 52 -8.99 -0.10 -14.57
CA VAL A 52 -8.97 -1.57 -14.66
C VAL A 52 -9.77 -2.20 -13.53
N ALA A 53 -9.63 -1.71 -12.29
CA ALA A 53 -10.39 -2.22 -11.15
C ALA A 53 -11.91 -2.00 -11.33
N GLN A 54 -12.31 -0.83 -11.85
CA GLN A 54 -13.71 -0.52 -12.12
C GLN A 54 -14.28 -1.36 -13.27
N CYS A 55 -13.47 -1.66 -14.29
CA CYS A 55 -13.85 -2.46 -15.45
C CYS A 55 -13.57 -3.97 -15.26
N ALA A 56 -13.08 -4.40 -14.09
CA ALA A 56 -12.47 -5.71 -13.90
C ALA A 56 -13.40 -6.87 -14.27
N GLU A 57 -14.68 -6.80 -13.90
CA GLU A 57 -15.68 -7.82 -14.24
C GLU A 57 -15.89 -7.95 -15.75
N ASN A 58 -15.87 -6.84 -16.50
CA ASN A 58 -16.01 -6.85 -17.95
C ASN A 58 -14.70 -7.26 -18.66
N MET A 59 -13.54 -6.82 -18.15
CA MET A 59 -12.24 -7.14 -18.72
C MET A 59 -11.84 -8.60 -18.49
N THR A 60 -12.14 -9.16 -17.32
CA THR A 60 -11.81 -10.56 -17.00
C THR A 60 -12.51 -11.56 -17.91
N SER A 61 -13.69 -11.22 -18.44
CA SER A 61 -14.37 -12.04 -19.44
C SER A 61 -13.67 -12.09 -20.82
N GLN A 62 -12.77 -11.14 -21.09
CA GLN A 62 -12.08 -11.00 -22.38
C GLN A 62 -10.61 -11.44 -22.34
N LEU A 63 -10.03 -11.59 -21.15
CA LEU A 63 -8.64 -12.00 -20.96
C LEU A 63 -8.49 -13.51 -21.18
N SER A 64 -7.44 -13.91 -21.90
CA SER A 64 -7.04 -15.31 -21.93
C SER A 64 -6.46 -15.76 -20.58
N VAL A 65 -6.37 -17.08 -20.36
CA VAL A 65 -5.76 -17.66 -19.15
C VAL A 65 -4.33 -17.18 -18.98
N ASP A 66 -3.54 -17.16 -20.07
CA ASP A 66 -2.14 -16.72 -20.03
C ASP A 66 -2.03 -15.22 -19.73
N GLN A 67 -2.88 -14.39 -20.34
CA GLN A 67 -2.91 -12.95 -20.06
C GLN A 67 -3.28 -12.66 -18.61
N THR A 68 -4.21 -13.42 -18.05
CA THR A 68 -4.59 -13.34 -16.63
C THR A 68 -3.40 -13.65 -15.72
N ALA A 69 -2.66 -14.73 -16.02
CA ALA A 69 -1.48 -15.11 -15.25
C ALA A 69 -0.38 -14.03 -15.29
N VAL A 70 -0.15 -13.41 -16.46
CA VAL A 70 0.80 -12.30 -16.62
C VAL A 70 0.39 -11.11 -15.75
N VAL A 71 -0.87 -10.70 -15.78
CA VAL A 71 -1.36 -9.57 -14.97
C VAL A 71 -1.20 -9.85 -13.48
N ILE A 72 -1.60 -11.04 -13.02
CA ILE A 72 -1.45 -11.44 -11.60
C ILE A 72 0.02 -11.39 -11.18
N ASN A 73 0.93 -11.91 -12.00
CA ASN A 73 2.35 -11.94 -11.67
C ASN A 73 2.96 -10.53 -11.61
N SER A 74 2.58 -9.65 -12.55
CA SER A 74 2.99 -8.24 -12.56
C SER A 74 2.50 -7.51 -11.32
N LEU A 75 1.22 -7.65 -10.96
CA LEU A 75 0.65 -7.03 -9.76
C LEU A 75 1.35 -7.54 -8.49
N ARG A 76 1.56 -8.86 -8.37
CA ARG A 76 2.29 -9.43 -7.23
C ARG A 76 3.70 -8.86 -7.09
N THR A 77 4.42 -8.75 -8.21
CA THR A 77 5.78 -8.18 -8.22
C THR A 77 5.77 -6.73 -7.77
N LEU A 78 4.84 -5.92 -8.28
CA LEU A 78 4.68 -4.53 -7.87
C LEU A 78 4.33 -4.40 -6.38
N THR A 79 3.40 -5.22 -5.88
CA THR A 79 3.04 -5.26 -4.46
C THR A 79 4.27 -5.51 -3.58
N VAL A 80 5.10 -6.50 -3.91
CA VAL A 80 6.33 -6.80 -3.16
C VAL A 80 7.29 -5.61 -3.12
N ILE A 81 7.48 -4.93 -4.27
CA ILE A 81 8.36 -3.75 -4.36
C ILE A 81 7.82 -2.59 -3.50
N LEU A 82 6.51 -2.31 -3.61
CA LEU A 82 5.85 -1.22 -2.87
C LEU A 82 5.86 -1.48 -1.36
N GLN A 83 5.58 -2.71 -0.93
CA GLN A 83 5.64 -3.11 0.48
C GLN A 83 7.06 -2.95 1.07
N LYS A 84 8.09 -3.33 0.29
CA LYS A 84 9.49 -3.13 0.69
C LYS A 84 9.79 -1.64 0.86
N HIS A 85 9.35 -0.79 -0.06
CA HIS A 85 9.55 0.66 0.03
C HIS A 85 8.86 1.26 1.26
N GLN A 86 7.59 0.88 1.52
CA GLN A 86 6.84 1.31 2.69
C GLN A 86 7.53 0.95 4.01
N THR A 87 8.17 -0.21 4.08
CA THR A 87 8.91 -0.67 5.27
C THR A 87 10.19 0.14 5.49
N THR A 88 10.93 0.48 4.44
CA THR A 88 12.16 1.28 4.54
C THR A 88 11.88 2.69 5.08
N VAL A 89 10.83 3.35 4.61
CA VAL A 89 10.45 4.71 5.07
C VAL A 89 10.23 4.74 6.59
N PHE A 90 9.71 3.65 7.17
CA PHE A 90 9.50 3.55 8.61
C PHE A 90 10.79 3.37 9.41
N GLN A 91 11.80 2.68 8.86
CA GLN A 91 13.08 2.44 9.53
C GLN A 91 13.90 3.72 9.72
N GLU A 92 13.68 4.73 8.88
CA GLU A 92 14.38 6.02 8.98
C GLU A 92 13.91 6.88 10.15
N VAL A 93 12.75 6.57 10.73
CA VAL A 93 12.21 7.28 11.89
C VAL A 93 13.13 7.05 13.10
N LYS A 94 13.31 8.05 13.98
CA LYS A 94 14.09 7.94 15.23
C LYS A 94 13.26 7.36 16.40
N PRO A 95 13.86 6.68 17.40
CA PRO A 95 15.27 6.28 17.52
C PRO A 95 15.65 5.13 16.56
N LYS A 96 16.84 5.22 15.95
CA LYS A 96 17.34 4.21 14.99
C LYS A 96 17.72 2.87 15.65
N GLN A 97 17.95 2.88 16.96
CA GLN A 97 18.31 1.70 17.74
C GLN A 97 17.13 0.75 17.93
N CYS A 98 15.90 1.27 17.86
CA CYS A 98 14.71 0.43 17.97
C CYS A 98 14.53 -0.37 16.68
N PRO A 99 14.40 -1.71 16.76
CA PRO A 99 14.15 -2.52 15.60
C PRO A 99 12.83 -2.13 14.94
N ALA A 100 12.77 -2.24 13.61
CA ALA A 100 11.56 -1.95 12.86
C ALA A 100 10.41 -2.85 13.33
N ALA A 101 9.34 -2.25 13.83
CA ALA A 101 8.12 -2.99 14.10
C ALA A 101 7.54 -3.52 12.79
N VAL A 102 7.13 -4.79 12.79
CA VAL A 102 6.58 -5.45 11.61
C VAL A 102 5.07 -5.41 11.71
N ALA A 103 4.43 -4.72 10.76
CA ALA A 103 2.99 -4.71 10.65
C ALA A 103 2.47 -6.12 10.32
N GLN A 104 1.35 -6.47 10.94
CA GLN A 104 0.67 -7.74 10.74
C GLN A 104 -0.28 -7.68 9.54
N SER A 105 -0.44 -8.82 8.86
CA SER A 105 -1.46 -9.01 7.84
C SER A 105 -2.84 -8.68 8.39
N GLU A 106 -3.74 -8.18 7.54
CA GLU A 106 -5.12 -7.83 7.90
C GLU A 106 -5.18 -6.75 9.00
N GLY A 107 -4.20 -5.85 8.99
CA GLY A 107 -4.10 -4.77 9.94
C GLY A 107 -2.92 -3.83 9.65
N GLY A 108 -2.46 -3.18 10.71
CA GLY A 108 -1.36 -2.23 10.65
C GLY A 108 -0.83 -1.84 12.02
N LEU A 109 0.09 -0.88 12.00
CA LEU A 109 0.72 -0.28 13.16
C LEU A 109 0.69 1.23 13.03
N VAL A 110 0.10 1.91 14.01
CA VAL A 110 0.34 3.34 14.18
C VAL A 110 1.49 3.52 15.17
N CYS A 111 2.52 4.23 14.75
CA CYS A 111 3.71 4.46 15.57
C CYS A 111 3.99 5.95 15.73
N VAL A 112 4.37 6.35 16.93
CA VAL A 112 4.78 7.72 17.25
C VAL A 112 6.06 7.72 18.08
N THR A 113 6.82 8.79 17.97
CA THR A 113 8.01 9.03 18.81
C THR A 113 7.77 10.24 19.70
N ILE A 114 7.92 10.04 21.01
CA ILE A 114 7.83 11.09 22.03
C ILE A 114 9.10 11.00 22.90
N ASN A 115 9.87 12.08 22.96
CA ASN A 115 11.10 12.17 23.77
C ASN A 115 12.07 10.99 23.54
N LYS A 116 12.36 10.69 22.26
CA LYS A 116 13.21 9.58 21.81
C LYS A 116 12.74 8.18 22.25
N ARG A 117 11.49 8.05 22.69
CA ARG A 117 10.82 6.75 22.95
C ARG A 117 9.83 6.50 21.84
N ARG A 118 9.87 5.30 21.25
CA ARG A 118 8.93 4.89 20.22
C ARG A 118 7.79 4.11 20.84
N TYR A 119 6.58 4.50 20.50
CA TYR A 119 5.36 3.79 20.85
C TYR A 119 4.71 3.30 19.58
N CYS A 120 4.34 2.02 19.52
CA CYS A 120 3.64 1.43 18.38
C CYS A 120 2.41 0.69 18.87
N LYS A 121 1.27 0.99 18.25
CA LYS A 121 -0.02 0.38 18.52
C LYS A 121 -0.43 -0.50 17.35
N PRO A 122 -0.54 -1.83 17.56
CA PRO A 122 -1.17 -2.73 16.61
C PRO A 122 -2.64 -2.40 16.43
N MET A 123 -3.10 -2.45 15.19
CA MET A 123 -4.49 -2.24 14.80
C MET A 123 -4.96 -3.35 13.85
N CYS A 124 -6.15 -3.89 14.06
CA CYS A 124 -6.75 -4.88 13.16
C CYS A 124 -7.82 -4.25 12.26
N ASN A 125 -7.95 -4.78 11.04
CA ASN A 125 -9.03 -4.41 10.12
C ASN A 125 -10.39 -4.90 10.65
N GLU A 126 -11.48 -4.36 10.10
CA GLU A 126 -12.83 -4.86 10.36
C GLU A 126 -12.95 -6.36 10.01
N GLY A 127 -13.61 -7.14 10.88
CA GLY A 127 -13.73 -8.60 10.72
C GLY A 127 -12.52 -9.40 11.21
N PHE A 128 -11.57 -8.74 11.89
CA PHE A 128 -10.42 -9.37 12.51
C PHE A 128 -10.28 -8.94 13.98
N ASP A 129 -9.71 -9.83 14.78
CA ASP A 129 -9.42 -9.62 16.19
C ASP A 129 -8.02 -10.12 16.58
N PHE A 130 -7.49 -9.60 17.68
CA PHE A 130 -6.19 -10.02 18.17
C PHE A 130 -6.23 -11.46 18.67
N ALA A 131 -5.13 -12.19 18.44
CA ALA A 131 -4.96 -13.55 18.95
C ALA A 131 -4.92 -13.65 20.50
N PHE A 132 -4.84 -12.53 21.21
CA PHE A 132 -4.78 -12.45 22.67
C PHE A 132 -5.38 -11.14 23.18
N LEU A 133 -5.83 -11.12 24.44
CA LEU A 133 -6.43 -9.94 25.07
C LEU A 133 -5.43 -8.77 25.19
N ARG A 134 -5.84 -7.61 24.68
CA ARG A 134 -5.08 -6.34 24.65
C ARG A 134 -5.87 -5.13 25.16
N LYS A 135 -7.04 -5.32 25.78
CA LYS A 135 -7.89 -4.21 26.30
C LYS A 135 -7.15 -3.21 27.19
N SER A 136 -6.25 -3.69 28.06
CA SER A 136 -5.46 -2.86 28.97
C SER A 136 -4.11 -2.41 28.39
N ARG A 137 -3.71 -2.97 27.25
CA ARG A 137 -2.37 -2.77 26.67
C ARG A 137 -2.45 -2.42 25.20
N LEU A 138 -2.75 -1.16 24.97
CA LEU A 138 -3.04 -0.64 23.64
C LEU A 138 -1.79 -0.48 22.75
N TYR A 139 -0.61 -0.36 23.35
CA TYR A 139 0.63 -0.11 22.60
C TYR A 139 1.85 -0.80 23.23
N GLU A 140 2.89 -0.89 22.43
CA GLU A 140 4.23 -1.35 22.79
C GLU A 140 5.20 -0.18 22.80
N GLU A 141 6.21 -0.24 23.66
CA GLU A 141 7.27 0.75 23.76
C GLU A 141 8.60 0.15 23.30
N CYS A 142 9.42 0.96 22.65
CA CYS A 142 10.85 0.74 22.52
C CYS A 142 11.63 2.02 22.85
N SER A 143 12.56 1.93 23.81
CA SER A 143 13.37 3.05 24.28
C SER A 143 14.67 2.57 24.93
N ALA A 144 15.51 3.50 25.37
CA ALA A 144 16.69 3.16 26.18
C ALA A 144 16.31 2.39 27.47
N GLY A 145 15.15 2.70 28.07
CA GLY A 145 14.65 2.01 29.26
C GLY A 145 14.29 0.54 29.01
N THR A 146 13.88 0.22 27.77
CA THR A 146 13.60 -1.15 27.34
C THR A 146 14.83 -1.81 26.68
N ARG A 147 16.02 -1.21 26.82
CA ARG A 147 17.25 -1.63 26.14
C ARG A 147 17.08 -1.77 24.61
N PHE A 148 16.27 -0.88 24.04
CA PHE A 148 15.91 -0.86 22.63
C PHE A 148 15.22 -2.13 22.12
N GLN A 149 14.51 -2.84 23.00
CA GLN A 149 13.64 -3.96 22.64
C GLN A 149 12.18 -3.55 22.78
N TRP A 150 11.32 -4.12 21.93
CA TRP A 150 9.88 -3.95 22.05
C TRP A 150 9.38 -4.62 23.32
N THR A 151 8.49 -3.95 24.06
CA THR A 151 7.89 -4.53 25.27
C THR A 151 6.85 -5.63 24.98
N THR A 152 6.65 -6.01 23.71
CA THR A 152 5.62 -6.94 23.26
C THR A 152 5.60 -8.26 24.04
N GLN A 153 4.39 -8.73 24.35
CA GLN A 153 4.17 -10.08 24.89
C GLN A 153 4.02 -11.14 23.79
N TYR A 154 3.91 -10.71 22.53
CA TYR A 154 3.79 -11.64 21.42
C TYR A 154 5.15 -12.25 21.08
N ILE A 155 5.21 -13.58 21.11
CA ILE A 155 6.41 -14.35 20.75
C ILE A 155 6.49 -14.41 19.21
N GLY A 156 6.91 -13.30 18.60
CA GLY A 156 7.02 -13.16 17.13
C GLY A 156 8.14 -12.23 16.68
N GLY A 157 9.16 -12.05 17.51
CA GLY A 157 10.24 -11.11 17.25
C GLY A 157 9.74 -9.67 17.22
N ASN A 158 9.88 -9.00 16.07
CA ASN A 158 9.45 -7.61 15.89
C ASN A 158 7.99 -7.46 15.46
N ARG A 159 7.28 -8.57 15.27
CA ARG A 159 5.82 -8.54 15.09
C ARG A 159 5.19 -8.25 16.45
N LEU A 160 4.36 -7.22 16.53
CA LEU A 160 3.81 -6.75 17.80
C LEU A 160 2.46 -7.38 18.16
N ALA A 161 1.72 -7.86 17.16
CA ALA A 161 0.49 -8.64 17.33
C ALA A 161 0.16 -9.44 16.05
N VAL A 162 -0.91 -10.22 16.09
CA VAL A 162 -1.52 -10.88 14.92
C VAL A 162 -3.02 -10.63 14.94
N CYS A 163 -3.58 -10.36 13.77
CA CYS A 163 -5.00 -10.21 13.52
C CYS A 163 -5.54 -11.50 12.90
N ASN A 164 -6.46 -12.16 13.59
CA ASN A 164 -7.13 -13.38 13.15
C ASN A 164 -8.56 -13.07 12.76
N LYS A 165 -9.09 -13.78 11.75
CA LYS A 165 -10.49 -13.61 11.33
C LYS A 165 -11.42 -13.85 12.51
N SER A 166 -12.29 -12.89 12.79
CA SER A 166 -13.23 -12.94 13.90
C SER A 166 -14.47 -12.11 13.58
N SER A 167 -15.65 -12.64 13.91
CA SER A 167 -16.91 -11.91 13.77
C SER A 167 -17.12 -10.86 14.87
N SER A 168 -16.23 -10.78 15.86
CA SER A 168 -16.35 -9.86 17.00
C SER A 168 -14.99 -9.34 17.45
N SER A 169 -14.94 -8.06 17.80
CA SER A 169 -13.75 -7.34 18.29
C SER A 169 -13.74 -7.33 19.82
N ILE A 170 -13.30 -8.43 20.43
CA ILE A 170 -13.37 -8.64 21.88
C ILE A 170 -11.99 -8.41 22.52
N ALA A 171 -10.91 -8.70 21.81
CA ALA A 171 -9.60 -8.74 22.41
C ALA A 171 -8.98 -7.35 22.62
N GLY A 172 -9.28 -6.37 21.77
CA GLY A 172 -8.79 -4.99 21.84
C GLY A 172 -9.79 -4.01 22.44
N ALA A 173 -9.32 -2.80 22.76
CA ALA A 173 -10.21 -1.66 22.92
C ALA A 173 -10.72 -1.21 21.54
N THR A 174 -11.83 -0.46 21.49
CA THR A 174 -12.44 0.00 20.23
C THR A 174 -11.45 0.74 19.32
N THR A 175 -10.53 1.50 19.90
CA THR A 175 -9.52 2.27 19.17
C THR A 175 -8.40 1.39 18.59
N ALA A 176 -8.32 0.11 18.97
CA ALA A 176 -7.33 -0.86 18.46
C ALA A 176 -7.77 -1.51 17.14
N TYR A 177 -8.82 -0.99 16.52
CA TYR A 177 -9.32 -1.44 15.22
C TYR A 177 -9.43 -0.25 14.29
N PHE A 178 -9.28 -0.49 12.99
CA PHE A 178 -9.67 0.50 12.00
C PHE A 178 -11.19 0.69 12.03
N PRO A 179 -11.70 1.91 11.75
CA PRO A 179 -13.13 2.15 11.68
C PRO A 179 -13.82 1.26 10.64
N LYS A 180 -15.14 1.09 10.78
CA LYS A 180 -15.93 0.34 9.80
C LYS A 180 -15.73 0.85 8.38
N ASN A 181 -15.67 -0.07 7.42
CA ASN A 181 -15.38 0.20 6.01
C ASN A 181 -14.01 0.86 5.75
N GLN A 182 -13.07 0.71 6.68
CA GLN A 182 -11.70 1.15 6.53
C GLN A 182 -10.76 -0.01 6.86
N ASP A 183 -9.69 -0.12 6.08
CA ASP A 183 -8.54 -0.96 6.39
C ASP A 183 -7.30 -0.08 6.49
N CYS A 184 -6.16 -0.69 6.81
CA CYS A 184 -4.92 0.06 6.94
C CYS A 184 -4.54 0.82 5.64
N LEU A 185 -4.63 0.18 4.47
CA LEU A 185 -4.17 0.77 3.21
C LEU A 185 -5.07 1.93 2.77
N THR A 186 -6.39 1.75 2.89
CA THR A 186 -7.40 2.79 2.64
C THR A 186 -7.18 3.96 3.57
N THR A 187 -6.97 3.71 4.87
CA THR A 187 -6.64 4.74 5.85
C THR A 187 -5.35 5.47 5.49
N LYS A 188 -4.29 4.74 5.11
CA LYS A 188 -2.99 5.30 4.77
C LYS A 188 -3.01 6.13 3.47
N SER A 189 -3.86 5.77 2.52
CA SER A 189 -4.02 6.50 1.26
C SER A 189 -4.70 7.86 1.42
N ASN A 190 -5.31 8.14 2.58
CA ASN A 190 -6.02 9.37 2.88
C ASN A 190 -5.36 10.10 4.05
N SER A 191 -4.80 11.29 3.79
CA SER A 191 -4.06 12.07 4.80
C SER A 191 -4.91 12.43 6.02
N ASP A 192 -6.21 12.69 5.84
CA ASP A 192 -7.10 13.08 6.94
C ASP A 192 -7.42 11.88 7.84
N LEU A 193 -7.62 10.70 7.24
CA LEU A 193 -7.83 9.45 7.99
C LEU A 193 -6.56 9.04 8.74
N GLU A 194 -5.39 9.08 8.09
CA GLU A 194 -4.11 8.79 8.76
C GLU A 194 -3.86 9.79 9.91
N ALA A 195 -4.07 11.08 9.69
CA ALA A 195 -3.92 12.10 10.72
C ALA A 195 -4.88 11.90 11.90
N LYS A 196 -6.12 11.46 11.63
CA LYS A 196 -7.10 11.14 12.67
C LYS A 196 -6.64 9.98 13.54
N ILE A 197 -6.16 8.88 12.94
CA ILE A 197 -5.63 7.72 13.68
C ILE A 197 -4.41 8.11 14.52
N ILE A 198 -3.48 8.89 13.96
CA ILE A 198 -2.31 9.38 14.68
C ILE A 198 -2.72 10.28 15.86
N LYS A 199 -3.68 11.18 15.66
CA LYS A 199 -4.19 12.07 16.72
C LYS A 199 -4.87 11.27 17.83
N GLU A 200 -5.67 10.28 17.49
CA GLU A 200 -6.30 9.38 18.46
C GLU A 200 -5.25 8.64 19.30
N PHE A 201 -4.19 8.14 18.67
CA PHE A 201 -3.10 7.49 19.39
C PHE A 201 -2.35 8.47 20.31
N TYR A 202 -2.10 9.71 19.88
CA TYR A 202 -1.54 10.72 20.77
C TYR A 202 -2.44 11.03 21.98
N ASN A 203 -3.76 10.97 21.82
CA ASN A 203 -4.69 11.17 22.94
C ASN A 203 -4.63 10.01 23.95
N GLU A 204 -4.38 8.78 23.50
CA GLU A 204 -4.13 7.64 24.39
C GLU A 204 -2.83 7.81 25.18
N LEU A 205 -1.83 8.45 24.57
CA LEU A 205 -0.53 8.75 25.16
C LEU A 205 -0.50 10.09 25.92
N LYS A 206 -1.65 10.73 26.20
CA LYS A 206 -1.71 12.09 26.79
C LYS A 206 -0.99 12.25 28.13
N ASN A 207 -0.81 11.16 28.88
CA ASN A 207 -0.10 11.16 30.17
C ASN A 207 1.42 11.04 30.01
N ILE A 208 1.92 10.88 28.78
CA ILE A 208 3.34 10.80 28.47
C ILE A 208 3.82 12.20 28.08
N GLU A 209 4.67 12.77 28.91
CA GLU A 209 5.27 14.07 28.65
C GLU A 209 6.38 13.99 27.58
N GLY A 210 6.48 15.05 26.78
CA GLY A 210 7.60 15.24 25.87
C GLY A 210 7.22 15.82 24.51
N GLN A 211 8.25 16.15 23.75
CA GLN A 211 8.10 16.62 22.37
C GLN A 211 7.71 15.47 21.46
N LYS A 212 6.66 15.69 20.66
CA LYS A 212 6.28 14.81 19.55
C LYS A 212 7.25 15.02 18.41
N GLU A 213 7.91 13.94 17.97
CA GLU A 213 8.97 14.03 16.97
C GLU A 213 8.47 13.56 15.60
N ASN A 214 7.93 12.34 15.53
CA ASN A 214 7.51 11.72 14.29
C ASN A 214 6.31 10.80 14.53
N ALA A 215 5.52 10.57 13.48
CA ALA A 215 4.40 9.65 13.47
C ALA A 215 4.24 9.01 12.10
N CYS A 216 3.70 7.79 12.04
CA CYS A 216 3.42 7.09 10.79
C CYS A 216 2.42 5.94 11.00
N LEU A 217 1.68 5.62 9.94
CA LEU A 217 0.92 4.39 9.80
C LEU A 217 1.65 3.39 8.89
N VAL A 218 1.83 2.15 9.35
CA VAL A 218 2.45 1.05 8.59
C VAL A 218 1.41 -0.04 8.38
N CYS A 219 1.28 -0.55 7.16
CA CYS A 219 0.29 -1.59 6.81
C CYS A 219 0.99 -2.89 6.51
N GLY A 220 0.38 -3.99 6.93
CA GLY A 220 0.85 -5.36 6.67
C GLY A 220 0.05 -6.07 5.61
#